data_AF-A0AA46KDL6-F1
#
_entry.id   AF-A0AA46KDL6-F1
#
_cell.length_a   1.000
_cell.length_b   1.000
_cell.length_c   1.000
_cell.angle_alpha   90.00
_cell.angle_beta   90.00
_cell.angle_gamma   90.00
#
_symmetry.space_group_name_H-M   'P 1'
#
loop_
_entity.id
_entity.type
_entity.pdbx_description
1 polymer ?
#
loop_
_entity_poly.entity_id
_entity_poly.type
_entity_poly.pdbx_seq_one_letter_code
_entity_poly.pdbx_strand_id
1 'polypeptide(L)'
;MKYKNLLLVSIVTLVTISGCAATNLVGIGDTSFTIDFSQKETNSREDPTFIIKQTPQIAGKCTYDTSGKTSYFFWGGQCHFRNSIPNRIEIQYAKWKPYYQIPVPMDNYITQYGNSLPASAWKTYTIYPKQIMAEVKNRKNPDNTPFAPRIIAKKSMMVFLDIDASGNVTLRDDAQYGYTNNVEAYR
;
A
#
# COMPACT_ATOMS: atom_id res chain seq x y z
N MET A 1 -58.63 -44.01 38.78
CA MET A 1 -57.80 -43.62 37.61
C MET A 1 -57.62 -42.11 37.64
N LYS A 2 -56.38 -41.64 37.42
CA LYS A 2 -55.91 -40.28 37.72
C LYS A 2 -56.34 -39.29 36.62
N TYR A 3 -56.98 -38.19 37.00
CA TYR A 3 -57.06 -36.96 36.20
C TYR A 3 -55.87 -36.07 36.54
N LYS A 4 -55.06 -35.69 35.55
CA LYS A 4 -54.14 -34.55 35.62
C LYS A 4 -54.02 -33.90 34.23
N ASN A 5 -54.52 -32.67 34.18
CA ASN A 5 -54.10 -31.52 33.39
C ASN A 5 -52.84 -31.72 32.53
N LEU A 6 -52.91 -31.35 31.23
CA LEU A 6 -52.27 -30.12 30.74
C LEU A 6 -52.61 -29.92 29.26
N LEU A 7 -53.28 -28.81 28.97
CA LEU A 7 -53.24 -28.12 27.69
C LEU A 7 -51.80 -27.69 27.41
N LEU A 8 -51.27 -28.02 26.24
CA LEU A 8 -50.12 -27.33 25.64
C LEU A 8 -50.28 -27.33 24.13
N VAL A 9 -50.91 -26.25 23.66
CA VAL A 9 -50.80 -25.75 22.29
C VAL A 9 -49.37 -25.25 22.13
N SER A 10 -48.55 -25.94 21.35
CA SER A 10 -47.23 -25.44 20.93
C SER A 10 -47.27 -25.12 19.45
N ILE A 11 -47.67 -23.89 19.18
CA ILE A 11 -47.41 -23.18 17.93
C ILE A 11 -45.91 -22.85 17.92
N VAL A 12 -45.13 -23.51 17.07
CA VAL A 12 -43.74 -23.13 16.81
C VAL A 12 -43.73 -22.23 15.57
N THR A 13 -43.90 -20.92 15.80
CA THR A 13 -43.66 -19.88 14.79
C THR A 13 -42.26 -19.32 14.96
N LEU A 14 -41.51 -19.25 13.84
CA LEU A 14 -40.36 -18.38 13.53
C LEU A 14 -39.15 -18.46 14.51
N VAL A 15 -37.91 -18.56 14.04
CA VAL A 15 -37.24 -17.56 13.21
C VAL A 15 -36.27 -18.27 12.27
N THR A 16 -36.53 -18.19 10.97
CA THR A 16 -35.50 -18.27 9.94
C THR A 16 -34.54 -17.12 10.18
N ILE A 17 -33.39 -17.39 10.80
CA ILE A 17 -32.29 -16.42 10.86
C ILE A 17 -31.65 -16.45 9.48
N SER A 18 -32.23 -15.63 8.62
CA SER A 18 -31.62 -14.97 7.48
C SER A 18 -30.14 -14.69 7.71
N GLY A 19 -29.36 -14.99 6.68
CA GLY A 19 -28.10 -14.32 6.39
C GLY A 19 -27.08 -14.27 7.52
N CYS A 20 -26.05 -15.11 7.41
CA CYS A 20 -24.71 -14.57 7.61
C CYS A 20 -24.44 -13.52 6.51
N ALA A 21 -25.16 -12.40 6.58
CA ALA A 21 -24.57 -11.14 6.22
C ALA A 21 -23.35 -11.07 7.14
N ALA A 22 -22.18 -11.33 6.56
CA ALA A 22 -20.93 -10.91 7.14
C ALA A 22 -21.16 -9.45 7.51
N THR A 23 -21.43 -9.22 8.79
CA THR A 23 -21.45 -7.90 9.38
C THR A 23 -20.06 -7.37 9.07
N ASN A 24 -19.99 -6.54 8.03
CA ASN A 24 -18.95 -5.53 7.90
C ASN A 24 -19.03 -4.78 9.22
N LEU A 25 -18.21 -5.25 10.17
CA LEU A 25 -18.17 -4.72 11.51
C LEU A 25 -17.80 -3.25 11.34
N VAL A 26 -18.77 -2.43 11.65
CA VAL A 26 -18.72 -0.98 11.73
C VAL A 26 -17.38 -0.58 12.38
N GLY A 27 -16.54 0.15 11.63
CA GLY A 27 -15.34 0.79 12.18
C GLY A 27 -13.97 0.26 11.71
N ILE A 28 -13.83 -0.19 10.48
CA ILE A 28 -12.52 -0.20 9.81
C ILE A 28 -12.63 0.78 8.66
N GLY A 29 -12.19 2.03 8.86
CA GLY A 29 -11.96 2.95 7.74
C GLY A 29 -11.05 2.30 6.70
N ASP A 30 -11.28 2.61 5.43
CA ASP A 30 -10.51 2.10 4.29
C ASP A 30 -9.02 1.98 4.65
N THR A 31 -8.47 0.77 4.55
CA THR A 31 -7.05 0.57 4.83
C THR A 31 -6.27 1.26 3.72
N SER A 32 -5.43 2.25 4.02
CA SER A 32 -4.50 2.79 3.04
C SER A 32 -3.34 1.83 2.82
N PHE A 33 -2.84 1.76 1.59
CA PHE A 33 -1.66 1.00 1.23
C PHE A 33 -0.57 1.97 0.74
N THR A 34 0.63 1.83 1.26
CA THR A 34 1.78 2.65 0.88
C THR A 34 2.94 1.76 0.48
N ILE A 35 3.53 2.10 -0.67
CA ILE A 35 4.80 1.53 -1.12
C ILE A 35 5.87 2.56 -0.81
N ASP A 36 6.87 2.18 -0.03
CA ASP A 36 8.09 2.94 0.20
C ASP A 36 9.20 2.37 -0.69
N PHE A 37 9.75 3.20 -1.57
CA PHE A 37 10.90 2.84 -2.42
C PHE A 37 12.18 3.11 -1.63
N SER A 38 12.56 2.15 -0.80
CA SER A 38 13.67 2.31 0.12
C SER A 38 15.01 2.16 -0.61
N GLN A 39 16.00 2.92 -0.14
CA GLN A 39 17.38 2.94 -0.68
C GLN A 39 18.37 2.26 0.29
N LYS A 40 17.87 1.44 1.21
CA LYS A 40 18.69 0.87 2.30
C LYS A 40 19.89 0.06 1.79
N GLU A 41 19.75 -0.59 0.63
CA GLU A 41 20.76 -1.44 0.02
C GLU A 41 21.66 -0.71 -1.02
N THR A 42 21.47 0.60 -1.23
CA THR A 42 22.28 1.43 -2.15
C THR A 42 23.00 2.57 -1.45
N ASN A 43 23.46 2.34 -0.21
CA ASN A 43 24.05 3.37 0.63
C ASN A 43 25.53 3.69 0.28
N SER A 44 26.17 2.96 -0.62
CA SER A 44 27.51 3.34 -1.09
C SER A 44 27.41 4.54 -2.00
N ARG A 45 28.38 5.47 -1.87
CA ARG A 45 28.50 6.61 -2.77
C ARG A 45 28.58 6.17 -4.24
N GLU A 46 29.19 5.01 -4.51
CA GLU A 46 29.39 4.47 -5.87
C GLU A 46 28.22 3.62 -6.38
N ASP A 47 27.20 3.35 -5.55
CA ASP A 47 26.05 2.58 -6.00
C ASP A 47 25.21 3.40 -6.98
N PRO A 48 24.65 2.77 -8.02
CA PRO A 48 23.81 3.48 -8.98
C PRO A 48 22.50 3.89 -8.33
N THR A 49 21.99 5.06 -8.71
CA THR A 49 20.58 5.39 -8.45
C THR A 49 19.69 4.73 -9.48
N PHE A 50 18.42 4.60 -9.14
CA PHE A 50 17.39 4.12 -10.06
C PHE A 50 16.34 5.22 -10.28
N ILE A 51 15.73 5.20 -11.46
CA ILE A 51 14.62 6.07 -11.81
C ILE A 51 13.39 5.21 -12.05
N ILE A 52 12.22 5.73 -11.71
CA ILE A 52 10.93 5.10 -11.91
C ILE A 52 10.20 5.89 -12.99
N LYS A 53 9.63 5.17 -13.95
CA LYS A 53 8.75 5.74 -14.95
C LYS A 53 7.35 5.93 -14.38
N GLN A 54 6.81 7.12 -14.56
CA GLN A 54 5.44 7.41 -14.17
C GLN A 54 4.49 6.57 -15.02
N THR A 55 3.60 5.83 -14.36
CA THR A 55 2.51 5.10 -15.02
C THR A 55 1.17 5.66 -14.54
N PRO A 56 0.07 5.43 -15.29
CA PRO A 56 -1.26 5.86 -14.86
C PRO A 56 -1.67 5.33 -13.47
N GLN A 57 -1.10 4.19 -13.05
CA GLN A 57 -1.40 3.57 -11.76
C GLN A 57 -0.82 4.36 -10.59
N ILE A 58 0.30 5.09 -10.80
CA ILE A 58 1.05 5.80 -9.75
C ILE A 58 1.04 7.33 -9.92
N ALA A 59 0.51 7.86 -11.04
CA ALA A 59 0.23 9.27 -11.30
C ALA A 59 -0.43 9.99 -10.10
N GLY A 60 0.24 11.00 -9.56
CA GLY A 60 -0.26 11.84 -8.47
C GLY A 60 -0.32 11.14 -7.12
N LYS A 61 0.28 9.95 -6.98
CA LYS A 61 0.25 9.17 -5.73
C LYS A 61 1.56 9.24 -4.95
N CYS A 62 2.64 9.73 -5.56
CA CYS A 62 3.98 9.59 -5.02
C CYS A 62 4.51 10.91 -4.44
N THR A 63 5.31 10.85 -3.37
CA THR A 63 5.82 12.03 -2.65
C THR A 63 6.62 12.98 -3.54
N TYR A 64 7.31 12.45 -4.55
CA TYR A 64 8.08 13.24 -5.51
C TYR A 64 7.28 13.70 -6.74
N ASP A 65 6.04 13.25 -6.89
CA ASP A 65 5.12 13.74 -7.92
C ASP A 65 3.66 13.64 -7.45
N THR A 66 3.29 14.60 -6.61
CA THR A 66 1.90 14.77 -6.17
C THR A 66 1.02 15.34 -7.27
N SER A 67 1.60 15.93 -8.32
CA SER A 67 0.89 16.52 -9.45
C SER A 67 0.48 15.50 -10.51
N GLY A 68 1.19 14.36 -10.59
CA GLY A 68 1.02 13.35 -11.63
C GLY A 68 1.54 13.79 -13.01
N LYS A 69 2.32 14.87 -13.08
CA LYS A 69 2.77 15.48 -14.34
C LYS A 69 4.21 15.14 -14.70
N THR A 70 5.01 14.64 -13.76
CA THR A 70 6.38 14.26 -14.09
C THR A 70 6.38 12.93 -14.82
N SER A 71 7.27 12.77 -15.79
CA SER A 71 7.37 11.50 -16.54
C SER A 71 8.21 10.46 -15.80
N TYR A 72 9.11 10.90 -14.94
CA TYR A 72 10.04 10.07 -14.19
C TYR A 72 10.33 10.70 -12.82
N PHE A 73 10.67 9.87 -11.85
CA PHE A 73 11.14 10.30 -10.53
C PHE A 73 12.18 9.30 -10.00
N PHE A 74 12.96 9.66 -8.99
CA PHE A 74 13.96 8.75 -8.43
C PHE A 74 13.30 7.59 -7.68
N TRP A 75 13.95 6.43 -7.68
CA TRP A 75 13.67 5.37 -6.72
C TRP A 75 13.93 5.91 -5.31
N GLY A 76 12.85 6.21 -4.62
CA GLY A 76 12.86 6.92 -3.34
C GLY A 76 11.45 7.38 -3.00
N GLY A 77 11.25 7.70 -1.72
CA GLY A 77 9.97 8.25 -1.26
C GLY A 77 8.85 7.20 -1.27
N GLN A 78 7.61 7.69 -1.25
CA GLN A 78 6.44 6.86 -0.98
C GLN A 78 5.33 7.09 -2.00
N CYS A 79 4.65 6.03 -2.43
CA CYS A 79 3.40 6.14 -3.18
C CYS A 79 2.21 5.67 -2.34
N HIS A 80 1.20 6.52 -2.21
CA HIS A 80 0.04 6.30 -1.36
C HIS A 80 -1.21 5.93 -2.17
N PHE A 81 -1.80 4.78 -1.84
CA PHE A 81 -3.03 4.28 -2.43
C PHE A 81 -4.14 4.35 -1.37
N ARG A 82 -5.00 5.35 -1.53
CA ARG A 82 -6.16 5.61 -0.67
C ARG A 82 -7.44 5.24 -1.41
N ASN A 83 -8.43 4.69 -0.70
CA ASN A 83 -9.82 4.41 -1.14
C ASN A 83 -9.99 3.38 -2.28
N SER A 84 -9.03 3.25 -3.19
CA SER A 84 -9.04 2.26 -4.29
C SER A 84 -7.65 1.66 -4.46
N ILE A 85 -7.45 0.51 -3.81
CA ILE A 85 -6.20 -0.24 -3.89
C ILE A 85 -6.30 -1.23 -5.06
N PRO A 86 -5.43 -1.12 -6.08
CA PRO A 86 -5.47 -2.00 -7.23
C PRO A 86 -5.06 -3.44 -6.86
N ASN A 87 -5.50 -4.41 -7.65
CA ASN A 87 -5.09 -5.82 -7.48
C ASN A 87 -3.61 -6.03 -7.83
N ARG A 88 -3.06 -5.19 -8.70
CA ARG A 88 -1.73 -5.29 -9.30
C ARG A 88 -1.17 -3.89 -9.51
N ILE A 89 0.10 -3.70 -9.20
CA ILE A 89 0.85 -2.47 -9.48
C ILE A 89 2.12 -2.84 -10.24
N GLU A 90 2.35 -2.22 -11.39
CA GLU A 90 3.61 -2.35 -12.12
C GLU A 90 4.48 -1.12 -11.86
N ILE A 91 5.68 -1.38 -11.34
CA ILE A 91 6.73 -0.40 -11.17
C ILE A 91 7.75 -0.61 -12.28
N GLN A 92 7.79 0.32 -13.23
CA GLN A 92 8.80 0.34 -14.28
C GLN A 92 9.96 1.20 -13.83
N TYR A 93 11.17 0.64 -13.81
CA TYR A 93 12.36 1.31 -13.32
C TYR A 93 13.57 1.02 -14.19
N ALA A 94 14.55 1.92 -14.15
CA ALA A 94 15.80 1.77 -14.86
C ALA A 94 16.96 2.20 -13.98
N LYS A 95 18.11 1.53 -14.15
CA LYS A 95 19.38 1.93 -13.53
C LYS A 95 19.86 3.23 -14.17
N TRP A 96 20.43 4.14 -13.38
CA TRP A 96 21.10 5.34 -13.88
C TRP A 96 22.58 5.32 -13.50
N LYS A 97 23.04 6.32 -12.76
CA LYS A 97 24.42 6.49 -12.32
C LYS A 97 24.43 6.84 -10.83
N PRO A 98 25.60 6.83 -10.17
CA PRO A 98 25.68 7.24 -8.78
C PRO A 98 25.16 8.66 -8.54
N TYR A 99 24.50 8.88 -7.40
CA TYR A 99 23.77 10.12 -7.12
C TYR A 99 24.67 11.36 -7.25
N TYR A 100 25.91 11.28 -6.76
CA TYR A 100 26.87 12.38 -6.78
C TYR A 100 27.33 12.79 -8.19
N GLN A 101 27.09 11.96 -9.21
CA GLN A 101 27.42 12.25 -10.59
C GLN A 101 26.28 12.96 -11.33
N ILE A 102 25.10 13.10 -10.71
CA ILE A 102 23.92 13.71 -11.32
C ILE A 102 24.01 15.23 -11.18
N PRO A 103 23.99 15.99 -12.28
CA PRO A 103 24.04 17.45 -12.20
C PRO A 103 22.77 18.02 -11.57
N VAL A 104 22.92 19.16 -10.89
CA VAL A 104 21.82 19.92 -10.28
C VAL A 104 21.47 21.11 -11.19
N PRO A 105 20.17 21.43 -11.43
CA PRO A 105 18.97 20.78 -10.90
C PRO A 105 18.63 19.46 -11.63
N MET A 106 18.23 18.45 -10.86
CA MET A 106 18.11 17.06 -11.34
C MET A 106 16.92 16.81 -12.28
N ASP A 107 15.83 17.58 -12.17
CA ASP A 107 14.54 17.30 -12.84
C ASP A 107 14.64 17.29 -14.38
N ASN A 108 15.49 18.15 -14.94
CA ASN A 108 15.73 18.17 -16.39
C ASN A 108 16.51 16.93 -16.83
N TYR A 109 17.53 16.54 -16.06
CA TYR A 109 18.41 15.42 -16.40
C TYR A 109 17.70 14.07 -16.26
N ILE A 110 16.84 13.89 -15.25
CA ILE A 110 16.08 12.65 -15.10
C ILE A 110 15.13 12.45 -16.28
N THR A 111 14.50 13.53 -16.76
CA THR A 111 13.58 13.48 -17.91
C THR A 111 14.31 13.18 -19.21
N GLN A 112 15.43 13.88 -19.46
CA GLN A 112 16.27 13.63 -20.63
C GLN A 112 16.82 12.21 -20.64
N TYR A 113 17.30 11.72 -19.49
CA TYR A 113 17.81 10.36 -19.35
C TYR A 113 16.70 9.33 -19.55
N GLY A 114 15.56 9.47 -18.87
CA GLY A 114 14.43 8.54 -19.01
C GLY A 114 13.93 8.44 -20.46
N ASN A 115 13.89 9.56 -21.19
CA ASN A 115 13.49 9.59 -22.60
C ASN A 115 14.53 9.03 -23.57
N SER A 116 15.82 9.01 -23.21
CA SER A 116 16.87 8.46 -24.08
C SER A 116 17.05 6.95 -23.93
N LEU A 117 16.48 6.34 -22.90
CA LEU A 117 16.62 4.92 -22.63
C LEU A 117 15.85 4.06 -23.65
N PRO A 118 16.48 2.99 -24.19
CA PRO A 118 15.76 2.01 -24.99
C PRO A 118 14.80 1.19 -24.12
N ALA A 119 13.80 0.56 -24.75
CA ALA A 119 12.83 -0.27 -24.05
C ALA A 119 13.47 -1.38 -23.20
N SER A 120 14.60 -1.95 -23.66
CA SER A 120 15.35 -3.01 -22.96
C SER A 120 16.03 -2.57 -21.66
N ALA A 121 16.20 -1.25 -21.44
CA ALA A 121 16.78 -0.73 -20.20
C ALA A 121 15.78 -0.70 -19.04
N TRP A 122 14.49 -0.78 -19.34
CA TRP A 122 13.42 -0.76 -18.36
C TRP A 122 13.15 -2.16 -17.81
N LYS A 123 13.21 -2.29 -16.49
CA LYS A 123 12.75 -3.46 -15.75
C LYS A 123 11.37 -3.19 -15.17
N THR A 124 10.59 -4.25 -14.98
CA THR A 124 9.28 -4.17 -14.33
C THR A 124 9.26 -5.03 -13.08
N TYR A 125 8.93 -4.42 -11.94
CA TYR A 125 8.58 -5.14 -10.72
C TYR A 125 7.07 -5.08 -10.52
N THR A 126 6.44 -6.22 -10.23
CA THR A 126 5.00 -6.30 -10.01
C THR A 126 4.70 -6.52 -8.54
N ILE A 127 3.86 -5.67 -7.97
CA ILE A 127 3.29 -5.83 -6.62
C ILE A 127 1.83 -6.27 -6.73
N TYR A 128 1.40 -7.11 -5.79
CA TYR A 128 0.01 -7.50 -5.60
C TYR A 128 -0.50 -7.01 -4.24
N PRO A 129 -0.96 -5.75 -4.12
CA PRO A 129 -1.23 -5.12 -2.83
C PRO A 129 -2.21 -5.90 -1.98
N LYS A 130 -3.31 -6.40 -2.57
CA LYS A 130 -4.33 -7.13 -1.83
C LYS A 130 -3.83 -8.46 -1.26
N GLN A 131 -2.91 -9.13 -1.97
CA GLN A 131 -2.30 -10.38 -1.49
C GLN A 131 -1.38 -10.09 -0.31
N ILE A 132 -0.49 -9.09 -0.45
CA ILE A 132 0.41 -8.66 0.63
C ILE A 132 -0.40 -8.21 1.86
N MET A 133 -1.47 -7.44 1.64
CA MET A 133 -2.33 -6.98 2.72
C MET A 133 -3.01 -8.14 3.46
N ALA A 134 -3.47 -9.17 2.74
CA ALA A 134 -4.05 -10.34 3.37
C ALA A 134 -3.00 -11.12 4.18
N GLU A 135 -1.80 -11.30 3.62
CA GLU A 135 -0.68 -11.98 4.28
C GLU A 135 -0.24 -11.27 5.57
N VAL A 136 -0.05 -9.96 5.52
CA VAL A 136 0.33 -9.16 6.70
C VAL A 136 -0.76 -9.23 7.78
N LYS A 137 -2.04 -9.13 7.40
CA LYS A 137 -3.19 -9.26 8.32
C LYS A 137 -3.29 -10.63 8.98
N ASN A 138 -2.85 -11.69 8.29
CA ASN A 138 -2.84 -13.05 8.82
C ASN A 138 -1.66 -13.28 9.79
N ARG A 139 -0.54 -12.58 9.59
CA ARG A 139 0.68 -12.78 10.38
C ARG A 139 0.75 -11.90 11.63
N LYS A 140 0.17 -10.71 11.61
CA LYS A 140 0.22 -9.79 12.75
C LYS A 140 -1.02 -8.94 12.93
N ASN A 141 -1.26 -8.58 14.18
CA ASN A 141 -2.27 -7.61 14.55
C ASN A 141 -1.82 -6.18 14.17
N PRO A 142 -2.76 -5.25 13.92
CA PRO A 142 -2.41 -3.86 13.70
C PRO A 142 -1.77 -3.25 14.94
N ASP A 143 -0.62 -2.61 14.74
CA ASP A 143 0.09 -1.84 15.75
C ASP A 143 -0.72 -0.57 16.13
N ASN A 144 -0.50 -0.11 17.37
CA ASN A 144 -1.20 1.00 18.04
C ASN A 144 -2.67 0.73 18.35
N THR A 145 -3.13 1.23 19.50
CA THR A 145 -4.56 1.27 19.84
C THR A 145 -5.10 2.63 19.41
N PRO A 146 -6.20 2.70 18.63
CA PRO A 146 -6.78 3.99 18.28
C PRO A 146 -7.25 4.71 19.54
N PHE A 147 -6.71 5.91 19.79
CA PHE A 147 -7.08 6.75 20.93
C PHE A 147 -8.47 7.39 20.77
N ALA A 148 -8.94 7.50 19.52
CA ALA A 148 -10.24 8.03 19.16
C ALA A 148 -11.25 6.90 18.87
N PRO A 149 -12.58 7.16 18.89
CA PRO A 149 -13.58 6.19 18.46
C PRO A 149 -13.21 5.58 17.10
N ARG A 150 -13.49 4.28 16.88
CA ARG A 150 -13.17 3.52 15.64
C ARG A 150 -13.63 4.19 14.33
N ILE A 151 -14.49 5.20 14.42
CA ILE A 151 -14.98 6.04 13.33
C ILE A 151 -13.89 6.99 12.78
N ILE A 152 -12.85 7.33 13.56
CA ILE A 152 -11.83 8.33 13.21
C ILE A 152 -10.46 7.68 12.90
N ALA A 153 -10.23 6.44 13.35
CA ALA A 153 -8.99 5.74 13.09
C ALA A 153 -8.98 5.06 11.71
N LYS A 154 -7.98 5.38 10.89
CA LYS A 154 -7.77 4.70 9.61
C LYS A 154 -6.71 3.62 9.79
N LYS A 155 -6.90 2.45 9.17
CA LYS A 155 -5.82 1.47 9.09
C LYS A 155 -4.85 1.89 8.00
N SER A 156 -3.56 1.73 8.23
CA SER A 156 -2.53 1.95 7.22
C SER A 156 -1.62 0.74 7.16
N MET A 157 -1.21 0.39 5.95
CA MET A 157 -0.16 -0.57 5.68
C MET A 157 0.91 0.06 4.81
N MET A 158 2.16 0.00 5.26
CA MET A 158 3.32 0.42 4.48
C MET A 158 4.22 -0.80 4.26
N VAL A 159 4.59 -0.99 3.00
CA VAL A 159 5.54 -2.02 2.59
C VAL A 159 6.78 -1.34 2.01
N PHE A 160 7.93 -1.99 2.13
CA PHE A 160 9.18 -1.45 1.65
C PHE A 160 9.70 -2.28 0.49
N LEU A 161 10.01 -1.61 -0.60
CA LEU A 161 10.77 -2.18 -1.70
C LEU A 161 12.20 -1.66 -1.62
N ASP A 162 13.13 -2.57 -1.34
CA ASP A 162 14.54 -2.31 -1.50
C ASP A 162 14.95 -2.63 -2.93
N ILE A 163 15.98 -1.93 -3.41
CA ILE A 163 16.64 -2.24 -4.67
C ILE A 163 18.14 -2.36 -4.39
N ASP A 164 18.79 -3.39 -4.92
CA ASP A 164 20.25 -3.53 -4.81
C ASP A 164 20.98 -2.78 -5.94
N ALA A 165 22.31 -2.68 -5.84
CA ALA A 165 23.14 -2.06 -6.88
C ALA A 165 23.06 -2.77 -8.24
N SER A 166 22.63 -4.04 -8.29
CA SER A 166 22.38 -4.79 -9.53
C SER A 166 21.03 -4.47 -10.16
N GLY A 167 20.13 -3.82 -9.42
CA GLY A 167 18.76 -3.52 -9.79
C GLY A 167 17.83 -4.71 -9.62
N ASN A 168 18.07 -5.57 -8.63
CA ASN A 168 17.10 -6.54 -8.15
C ASN A 168 16.26 -5.90 -7.05
N VAL A 169 14.94 -6.09 -7.13
CA VAL A 169 14.00 -5.50 -6.18
C VAL A 169 13.50 -6.57 -5.23
N THR A 170 13.52 -6.27 -3.93
CA THR A 170 13.04 -7.14 -2.87
C THR A 170 12.00 -6.44 -2.02
N LEU A 171 10.90 -7.15 -1.72
CA LEU A 171 9.93 -6.73 -0.74
C LEU A 171 10.43 -7.14 0.65
N ARG A 172 10.59 -6.17 1.56
CA ARG A 172 10.98 -6.48 2.93
C ARG A 172 9.86 -7.19 3.69
N ASP A 173 10.26 -8.00 4.67
CA ASP A 173 9.36 -8.74 5.58
C ASP A 173 8.85 -7.88 6.75
N ASP A 174 9.38 -6.66 6.92
CA ASP A 174 9.10 -5.74 8.02
C ASP A 174 7.97 -4.73 7.72
N ALA A 175 6.96 -5.14 6.95
CA ALA A 175 5.82 -4.30 6.61
C ALA A 175 5.17 -3.67 7.87
N GLN A 176 4.94 -2.36 7.86
CA GLN A 176 4.26 -1.68 8.94
C GLN A 176 2.75 -1.77 8.74
N TYR A 177 2.02 -2.17 9.77
CA TYR A 177 0.56 -2.27 9.72
C TYR A 177 -0.02 -1.84 11.06
N GLY A 178 -0.82 -0.79 11.05
CA GLY A 178 -1.35 -0.22 12.28
C GLY A 178 -2.43 0.83 12.02
N TYR A 179 -2.85 1.51 13.08
CA TYR A 179 -3.80 2.62 12.98
C TYR A 179 -3.07 3.96 12.87
N THR A 180 -3.59 4.84 12.00
CA THR A 180 -3.22 6.25 11.92
C THR A 180 -4.39 7.11 12.40
N ASN A 181 -4.10 8.08 13.27
CA ASN A 181 -5.10 9.01 13.78
C ASN A 181 -5.41 10.05 12.70
N ASN A 182 -6.69 10.18 12.33
CA ASN A 182 -7.12 11.23 11.44
C ASN A 182 -7.24 12.56 12.19
N VAL A 183 -6.16 13.33 12.28
CA VAL A 183 -6.16 14.68 12.88
C VAL A 183 -7.03 15.68 12.10
N GLU A 184 -7.40 15.37 10.85
CA GLU A 184 -8.35 16.21 10.08
C GLU A 184 -9.78 16.11 10.60
N ALA A 185 -10.14 15.07 11.36
CA ALA A 185 -11.46 14.97 12.00
C ALA A 185 -11.57 15.78 13.30
N TYR A 186 -10.49 16.43 13.75
CA TYR A 186 -10.45 17.29 14.94
C TYR A 186 -10.56 18.79 14.62
N ARG A 187 -10.59 19.17 13.33
CA ARG A 187 -10.78 20.55 12.88
C ARG A 187 -12.20 20.73 12.35
#